data_AF-A0A3D2PZ19-F1
#
_entry.id   AF-A0A3D2PZ19-F1
#
_cell.length_a   1.000
_cell.length_b   1.000
_cell.length_c   1.000
_cell.angle_alpha   90.00
_cell.angle_beta   90.00
_cell.angle_gamma   90.00
#
_symmetry.space_group_name_H-M   'P 1'
#
loop_
_entity.id
_entity.type
_entity.pdbx_description
1 polymer ?
#
loop_
_entity_poly.entity_id
_entity_poly.type
_entity_poly.pdbx_seq_one_letter_code
_entity_poly.pdbx_strand_id
1 'polypeptide(L)'
;GILKYLEEVDEDQSLWEGECFVFDDRVAVKHNLEQGQYDQCHACRYPITSEDKQHPHYEKGVSCPRCHGSRSETQVSRYRERERQVQLAKERGEEHIGDQASQIILAKAKKKSLKKQN
;
A
#
# COMPACT_ATOMS: atom_id res chain seq x y z
N GLY A 1 8.21 14.38 -11.25
CA GLY A 1 7.74 13.00 -11.08
C GLY A 1 6.28 13.04 -10.69
N ILE A 2 5.53 11.97 -10.93
CA ILE A 2 4.05 11.96 -10.77
C ILE A 2 3.58 12.39 -9.37
N LEU A 3 4.32 12.03 -8.31
CA LEU A 3 3.98 12.45 -6.94
C LEU A 3 4.07 13.97 -6.73
N LYS A 4 5.11 14.61 -7.28
CA LYS A 4 5.24 16.06 -7.23
C LYS A 4 4.14 16.75 -8.04
N TYR A 5 3.71 16.14 -9.14
CA TYR A 5 2.61 16.64 -9.96
C TYR A 5 1.26 16.60 -9.21
N LEU A 6 0.91 15.45 -8.60
CA LEU A 6 -0.29 15.30 -7.77
C LEU A 6 -0.28 16.15 -6.49
N GLU A 7 0.89 16.66 -6.10
CA GLU A 7 1.08 17.54 -4.95
C GLU A 7 0.95 19.04 -5.29
N GLU A 8 1.37 19.44 -6.50
CA GLU A 8 1.49 20.85 -6.89
C GLU A 8 0.37 21.33 -7.82
N VAL A 9 -0.31 20.41 -8.51
CA VAL A 9 -1.38 20.74 -9.47
C VAL A 9 -2.73 20.45 -8.85
N ASP A 10 -3.60 21.45 -8.84
CA ASP A 10 -4.98 21.32 -8.37
C ASP A 10 -5.77 20.33 -9.24
N GLU A 11 -6.70 19.60 -8.64
CA GLU A 11 -7.45 18.51 -9.29
C GLU A 11 -8.24 18.99 -10.51
N ASP A 12 -8.78 20.21 -10.47
CA ASP A 12 -9.54 20.85 -11.55
C ASP A 12 -8.70 21.21 -12.78
N GLN A 13 -7.39 21.38 -12.59
CA GLN A 13 -6.40 21.68 -13.64
C GLN A 13 -5.57 20.45 -14.04
N SER A 14 -5.86 19.31 -13.41
CA SER A 14 -5.09 18.10 -13.62
C SER A 14 -5.52 17.37 -14.87
N LEU A 15 -4.54 16.84 -15.59
CA LEU A 15 -4.77 15.91 -16.70
C LEU A 15 -4.74 14.44 -16.22
N TRP A 16 -4.52 14.22 -14.92
CA TRP A 16 -4.44 12.89 -14.35
C TRP A 16 -5.77 12.47 -13.74
N GLU A 17 -6.31 11.35 -14.23
CA GLU A 17 -7.56 10.78 -13.74
C GLU A 17 -7.29 9.44 -13.04
N GLY A 18 -7.91 9.23 -11.89
CA GLY A 18 -7.78 7.99 -11.10
C GLY A 18 -6.62 8.01 -10.10
N GLU A 19 -6.06 6.85 -9.80
CA GLU A 19 -5.08 6.69 -8.72
C GLU A 19 -3.69 6.28 -9.25
N CYS A 20 -2.63 6.80 -8.66
CA CYS A 20 -1.26 6.48 -9.04
C CYS A 20 -0.68 5.36 -8.17
N PHE A 21 -0.28 4.24 -8.79
CA PHE A 21 0.31 3.12 -8.06
C PHE A 21 1.72 3.46 -7.58
N VAL A 22 1.95 3.42 -6.26
CA VAL A 22 3.29 3.57 -5.67
C VAL A 22 3.70 2.31 -4.89
N PHE A 23 5.00 2.02 -4.90
CA PHE A 23 5.54 0.73 -4.46
C PHE A 23 5.95 0.73 -2.97
N ASP A 24 5.73 1.81 -2.23
CA ASP A 24 6.16 1.98 -0.83
C ASP A 24 5.04 1.66 0.18
N ASP A 25 4.37 0.52 -0.03
CA ASP A 25 3.17 0.05 0.70
C ASP A 25 1.91 0.92 0.56
N ARG A 26 2.02 2.12 -0.01
CA ARG A 26 0.86 2.94 -0.42
C ARG A 26 0.46 2.54 -1.83
N VAL A 27 -0.51 1.65 -1.97
CA VAL A 27 -0.78 1.02 -3.26
C VAL A 27 -1.37 1.98 -4.30
N ALA A 28 -1.99 3.06 -3.84
CA ALA A 28 -2.52 4.08 -4.70
C ALA A 28 -2.45 5.43 -3.99
N VAL A 29 -2.10 6.50 -4.70
CA VAL A 29 -2.24 7.87 -4.22
C VAL A 29 -3.07 8.70 -5.19
N LYS A 30 -3.96 9.53 -4.64
CA LYS A 30 -4.74 10.54 -5.38
C LYS A 30 -4.04 11.90 -5.31
N HIS A 31 -4.70 12.95 -5.83
CA HIS A 31 -4.33 14.34 -5.53
C HIS A 31 -4.18 14.57 -4.04
N ASN A 32 -3.34 15.54 -3.66
CA ASN A 32 -2.93 15.78 -2.28
C ASN A 32 -2.14 14.64 -1.62
N LEU A 33 -1.72 13.62 -2.39
CA LEU A 33 -1.02 12.42 -1.91
C LEU A 33 -1.84 11.61 -0.89
N GLU A 34 -3.17 11.70 -0.98
CA GLU A 34 -4.08 10.89 -0.17
C GLU A 34 -4.04 9.43 -0.60
N GLN A 35 -4.17 8.52 0.36
CA GLN A 35 -4.19 7.09 0.08
C GLN A 35 -5.45 6.73 -0.74
N GLY A 36 -5.23 6.03 -1.85
CA GLY A 36 -6.28 5.52 -2.72
C GLY A 36 -7.02 4.32 -2.13
N GLN A 37 -7.96 3.79 -2.91
CA GLN A 37 -8.89 2.74 -2.46
C GLN A 37 -8.35 1.33 -2.66
N TYR A 38 -7.37 1.17 -3.56
CA TYR A 38 -6.76 -0.13 -3.81
C TYR A 38 -5.67 -0.45 -2.80
N ASP A 39 -5.61 -1.73 -2.40
CA ASP A 39 -4.48 -2.37 -1.74
C ASP A 39 -3.82 -3.36 -2.72
N GLN A 40 -2.73 -4.02 -2.34
CA GLN A 40 -1.98 -4.90 -3.22
C GLN A 40 -2.01 -6.33 -2.68
N CYS A 41 -2.29 -7.28 -3.56
CA CYS A 41 -2.04 -8.67 -3.24
C CYS A 41 -0.53 -8.93 -3.17
N HIS A 42 0.01 -9.22 -1.98
CA HIS A 42 1.45 -9.49 -1.81
C HIS A 42 1.94 -10.83 -2.42
N ALA A 43 1.06 -11.61 -3.05
CA ALA A 43 1.40 -12.83 -3.78
C ALA A 43 1.46 -12.65 -5.30
N CYS A 44 0.62 -11.78 -5.88
CA CYS A 44 0.60 -11.55 -7.34
C CYS A 44 0.81 -10.10 -7.77
N ARG A 45 0.95 -9.18 -6.82
CA ARG A 45 1.12 -7.72 -7.02
C ARG A 45 -0.05 -7.02 -7.70
N TYR A 46 -1.16 -7.73 -7.91
CA TYR A 46 -2.38 -7.15 -8.45
C TYR A 46 -3.06 -6.23 -7.42
N PRO A 47 -3.56 -5.06 -7.85
CA PRO A 47 -4.41 -4.20 -7.01
C PRO A 47 -5.70 -4.94 -6.61
N ILE A 48 -6.12 -4.81 -5.36
CA ILE A 48 -7.31 -5.45 -4.79
C ILE A 48 -8.13 -4.41 -4.03
N THR A 49 -9.45 -4.51 -4.10
CA THR A 49 -10.35 -3.62 -3.35
C THR A 49 -10.63 -4.17 -1.95
N SER A 50 -11.42 -3.43 -1.16
CA SER A 50 -11.91 -3.91 0.13
C SER A 50 -12.92 -5.06 -0.01
N GLU A 51 -13.65 -5.12 -1.12
CA GLU A 51 -14.56 -6.20 -1.46
C GLU A 51 -13.78 -7.49 -1.80
N ASP A 52 -12.68 -7.37 -2.55
CA ASP A 52 -11.81 -8.51 -2.85
C ASP A 52 -11.25 -9.18 -1.58
N LYS A 53 -11.00 -8.38 -0.53
CA LYS A 53 -10.53 -8.88 0.77
C LYS A 53 -11.57 -9.69 1.54
N GLN A 54 -12.85 -9.58 1.20
CA GLN A 54 -13.94 -10.33 1.82
C GLN A 54 -14.21 -11.66 1.12
N HIS A 55 -13.62 -11.87 -0.06
CA HIS A 55 -13.84 -13.08 -0.84
C HIS A 55 -13.25 -14.32 -0.14
N PRO A 56 -13.89 -15.51 -0.22
CA PRO A 56 -13.41 -16.75 0.43
C PRO A 56 -12.00 -17.24 0.03
N HIS A 57 -11.44 -16.68 -1.05
CA HIS A 57 -10.12 -17.04 -1.59
C HIS A 57 -9.04 -16.02 -1.24
N TYR A 58 -9.43 -14.96 -0.53
CA TYR A 58 -8.48 -14.00 0.01
C TYR A 58 -7.85 -14.55 1.28
N GLU A 59 -6.53 -14.60 1.26
CA GLU A 59 -5.72 -14.87 2.43
C GLU A 59 -4.66 -13.77 2.47
N LYS A 60 -4.70 -12.93 3.51
CA LYS A 60 -3.83 -11.77 3.62
C LYS A 60 -2.37 -12.19 3.47
N GLY A 61 -1.63 -11.50 2.60
CA GLY A 61 -0.23 -11.82 2.31
C GLY A 61 0.00 -13.02 1.38
N VAL A 62 -1.02 -13.82 1.05
CA VAL A 62 -0.86 -15.17 0.46
C VAL A 62 -1.64 -15.36 -0.84
N SER A 63 -2.89 -14.91 -0.91
CA SER A 63 -3.70 -15.02 -2.14
C SER A 63 -4.80 -13.97 -2.21
N CYS A 64 -5.25 -13.69 -3.43
CA CYS A 64 -6.46 -12.93 -3.72
C CYS A 64 -7.40 -13.76 -4.63
N PRO A 65 -8.64 -13.30 -4.89
CA PRO A 65 -9.58 -14.01 -5.76
C PRO A 65 -9.00 -14.35 -7.13
N ARG A 66 -8.14 -13.49 -7.66
CA ARG A 66 -7.51 -13.65 -8.97
C ARG A 66 -6.38 -14.67 -8.99
N CYS A 67 -5.58 -14.78 -7.92
CA CYS A 67 -4.38 -15.62 -7.92
C CYS A 67 -4.48 -16.87 -7.05
N HIS A 68 -5.62 -17.08 -6.40
CA HIS A 68 -5.88 -18.32 -5.69
C HIS A 68 -5.73 -19.52 -6.63
N GLY A 69 -5.02 -20.55 -6.19
CA GLY A 69 -4.71 -21.73 -7.00
C GLY A 69 -3.65 -21.56 -8.09
N SER A 70 -3.13 -20.35 -8.35
CA SER A 70 -2.11 -20.13 -9.39
C SER A 70 -0.66 -20.20 -8.88
N ARG A 71 -0.47 -20.46 -7.58
CA ARG A 71 0.82 -20.54 -6.91
C ARG A 71 1.08 -21.97 -6.44
N SER A 72 2.33 -22.40 -6.51
CA SER A 72 2.71 -23.72 -5.99
C SER A 72 2.57 -23.76 -4.47
N GLU A 73 2.39 -24.96 -3.90
CA GLU A 73 2.33 -25.14 -2.44
C GLU A 73 3.57 -24.57 -1.74
N THR A 74 4.75 -24.74 -2.35
CA THR A 74 6.01 -24.18 -1.85
C THR A 74 6.01 -22.65 -1.84
N GLN A 75 5.43 -22.00 -2.85
CA GLN A 75 5.27 -20.54 -2.89
C GLN A 75 4.28 -20.07 -1.82
N VAL A 76 3.13 -20.74 -1.71
CA VAL A 76 2.10 -20.43 -0.72
C VAL A 76 2.65 -20.53 0.69
N SER A 77 3.39 -21.59 1.02
CA SER A 77 4.03 -21.75 2.33
C SER A 77 5.00 -20.62 2.65
N ARG A 78 5.80 -20.18 1.67
CA ARG A 78 6.73 -19.05 1.85
C ARG A 78 5.99 -17.73 2.08
N TYR A 79 4.87 -17.51 1.38
CA TYR A 79 4.06 -16.31 1.54
C TYR A 79 3.40 -16.25 2.91
N ARG A 80 2.87 -17.38 3.40
CA ARG A 80 2.31 -17.52 4.75
C ARG A 80 3.35 -17.22 5.82
N GLU A 81 4.55 -17.78 5.68
CA GLU A 81 5.62 -17.55 6.64
C GLU A 81 6.06 -16.09 6.65
N ARG A 82 6.20 -15.46 5.47
CA ARG A 82 6.47 -14.01 5.39
C ARG A 82 5.39 -13.21 6.11
N GLU A 83 4.11 -13.46 5.83
CA GLU A 83 3.01 -12.74 6.48
C GLU A 83 3.01 -12.96 8.00
N ARG A 84 3.30 -14.18 8.45
CA ARG A 84 3.45 -14.50 9.88
C ARG A 84 4.55 -13.68 10.54
N GLN A 85 5.73 -13.60 9.93
CA GLN A 85 6.83 -12.78 10.47
C GLN A 85 6.47 -11.30 10.54
N VAL A 86 5.76 -10.79 9.54
CA VAL A 86 5.22 -9.42 9.54
C VAL A 86 4.23 -9.20 10.69
N GLN A 87 3.28 -10.12 10.91
CA GLN A 87 2.32 -9.98 12.02
C GLN A 87 2.99 -10.09 13.39
N LEU A 88 3.90 -11.03 13.56
CA LEU A 88 4.64 -11.19 14.81
C LEU A 88 5.46 -9.94 15.16
N ALA A 89 6.08 -9.30 14.18
CA ALA A 89 6.80 -8.05 14.43
C ALA A 89 5.84 -6.90 14.80
N LYS A 90 4.70 -6.78 14.11
CA LYS A 90 3.63 -5.82 14.48
C LYS A 90 3.14 -6.03 15.92
N GLU A 91 2.95 -7.28 16.33
CA GLU A 91 2.56 -7.63 17.71
C GLU A 91 3.62 -7.24 18.74
N ARG A 92 4.91 -7.37 18.39
CA ARG A 92 6.02 -6.93 19.24
C ARG A 92 6.23 -5.41 19.25
N GLY A 93 5.49 -4.66 18.42
CA GLY A 93 5.77 -3.25 18.16
C GLY A 93 7.13 -3.04 17.48
N GLU A 94 7.69 -4.10 16.90
CA GLU A 94 8.93 -4.09 16.16
C GLU A 94 8.65 -3.82 14.68
N GLU A 95 9.45 -2.92 14.13
CA GLU A 95 9.37 -2.52 12.73
C GLU A 95 9.97 -3.62 11.82
N HIS A 96 9.19 -4.11 10.85
CA HIS A 96 9.56 -5.26 10.00
C HIS A 96 9.79 -4.81 8.55
N ILE A 97 11.00 -4.33 8.30
CA ILE A 97 11.56 -3.94 6.98
C ILE A 97 10.89 -2.70 6.38
N GLY A 98 11.68 -1.63 6.18
CA GLY A 98 11.30 -0.45 5.38
C GLY A 98 10.84 0.79 6.18
N ASP A 99 10.65 0.66 7.49
CA ASP A 99 10.00 1.70 8.31
C ASP A 99 10.76 3.02 8.46
N GLN A 100 12.10 3.06 8.26
CA GLN A 100 12.81 4.34 8.22
C GLN A 100 12.23 5.30 7.16
N ALA A 101 11.74 4.77 6.02
CA ALA A 101 11.11 5.58 5.00
C ALA A 101 9.76 6.14 5.45
N SER A 102 8.92 5.32 6.09
CA SER A 102 7.60 5.70 6.61
C SER A 102 7.70 6.80 7.67
N GLN A 103 8.64 6.68 8.62
CA GLN A 103 8.87 7.70 9.65
C GLN A 103 9.29 9.05 9.04
N ILE A 104 10.17 9.03 8.03
CA ILE A 104 10.60 10.22 7.30
C ILE A 104 9.43 10.88 6.56
N ILE A 105 8.54 10.08 5.93
CA ILE A 105 7.37 10.59 5.20
C ILE A 105 6.38 11.25 6.17
N LEU A 106 6.06 10.60 7.30
CA LEU A 106 5.18 11.17 8.33
C LEU A 106 5.73 12.47 8.91
N ALA A 107 7.04 12.52 9.19
CA ALA A 107 7.69 13.74 9.66
C ALA A 107 7.58 14.89 8.64
N LYS A 108 7.73 14.59 7.34
CA LYS A 108 7.53 15.58 6.26
C LYS A 108 6.09 16.07 6.17
N ALA A 109 5.11 15.16 6.21
CA ALA A 109 3.69 15.51 6.18
C ALA A 109 3.30 16.42 7.37
N LYS A 110 3.77 16.08 8.58
CA LYS A 110 3.53 16.87 9.81
C LYS A 110 4.14 18.28 9.69
N LYS A 111 5.38 18.39 9.20
CA LYS A 111 6.05 19.68 8.98
C LYS A 111 5.32 20.56 7.96
N LYS A 112 4.67 19.97 6.95
CA LYS A 112 3.88 20.68 5.94
C LYS A 112 2.54 21.18 6.50
N SER A 113 1.84 20.37 7.29
CA SER A 113 0.61 20.79 7.98
C SER A 113 0.86 21.99 8.91
N LEU A 114 1.96 21.97 9.65
CA LEU A 114 2.40 23.09 10.51
C LEU A 114 2.73 24.37 9.73
N LYS A 115 3.17 24.26 8.47
CA LYS A 115 3.43 25.41 7.59
C LYS A 115 2.18 25.98 6.93
N LYS A 116 1.12 25.21 6.76
CA LYS A 116 -0.17 25.67 6.20
C LYS A 116 -1.04 26.39 7.24
N GLN A 117 -0.73 26.22 8.54
CA GLN A 117 -1.45 26.83 9.67
C GLN A 117 -0.81 28.14 10.15
N ASN A 118 0.35 28.53 9.61
CA ASN A 118 0.99 29.84 9.78
C ASN A 118 0.94 30.60 8.47
#